data_AF-A0A7Y3GRF7-F1
#
_entry.id   AF-A0A7Y3GRF7-F1
#
_cell.length_a   1.000
_cell.length_b   1.000
_cell.length_c   1.000
_cell.angle_alpha   90.00
_cell.angle_beta   90.00
_cell.angle_gamma   90.00
#
_symmetry.space_group_name_H-M   'P 1'
#
loop_
_entity.id
_entity.type
_entity.pdbx_description
1 polymer ?
#
loop_
_entity_poly.entity_id
_entity_poly.type
_entity_poly.pdbx_seq_one_letter_code
_entity_poly.pdbx_strand_id
1 'polypeptide(L)'
;MLRKHTVFLYVITVFMLFGCANRGNVSGGEKDVEPPIITKILPENFSVNFNSKEINISFNEYVKLKDLRKQLIVSPPMEYDLTITPMGSASKTITIVINDTLQENTTYAINFGQSIVDNNEENPYSFYRYVFSTGDVIDSLSVSGAIADALNRTADQFVSVMLYPID
;
A
#
# COMPACT_ATOMS: atom_id res chain seq x y z
N MET A 1 55.28 9.04 -50.13
CA MET A 1 53.88 8.57 -49.95
C MET A 1 53.45 8.62 -48.48
N LEU A 2 54.28 8.16 -47.53
CA LEU A 2 54.01 8.14 -46.08
C LEU A 2 53.51 9.47 -45.47
N ARG A 3 54.12 10.62 -45.82
CA ARG A 3 53.78 11.94 -45.24
C ARG A 3 52.34 12.40 -45.53
N LYS A 4 51.75 11.99 -46.66
CA LYS A 4 50.36 12.32 -47.00
C LYS A 4 49.37 11.51 -46.18
N HIS A 5 49.69 10.24 -45.87
CA HIS A 5 48.86 9.40 -45.02
C HIS A 5 48.88 9.85 -43.56
N THR A 6 50.02 10.34 -43.04
CA THR A 6 50.11 10.88 -41.67
C THR A 6 49.27 12.14 -41.48
N VAL A 7 49.29 13.05 -42.45
CA VAL A 7 48.45 14.27 -42.44
C VAL A 7 46.97 13.91 -42.56
N PHE A 8 46.62 12.96 -43.43
CA PHE A 8 45.24 12.49 -43.58
C PHE A 8 44.70 11.86 -42.29
N LEU A 9 45.52 11.05 -41.61
CA LEU A 9 45.17 10.41 -40.36
C LEU A 9 45.01 11.44 -39.22
N TYR A 10 45.86 12.47 -39.20
CA TYR A 10 45.74 13.58 -38.25
C TYR A 10 44.43 14.37 -38.44
N VAL A 11 44.04 14.65 -39.69
CA VAL A 11 42.78 15.35 -40.01
C VAL A 11 41.56 14.52 -39.58
N ILE A 12 41.58 13.20 -39.80
CA ILE A 12 40.48 12.31 -39.35
C ILE A 12 40.36 12.31 -37.83
N THR A 13 41.48 12.23 -37.10
CA THR A 13 41.48 12.26 -35.63
C THR A 13 40.91 13.57 -35.09
N VAL A 14 41.22 14.71 -35.71
CA VAL A 14 40.66 16.02 -35.32
C VAL A 14 39.14 16.06 -35.57
N PHE A 15 38.65 15.48 -36.68
CA PHE A 15 37.22 15.43 -36.97
C PHE A 15 36.43 14.53 -36.01
N MET A 16 37.01 13.44 -35.51
CA MET A 16 36.35 12.57 -34.51
C MET A 16 36.13 13.27 -33.15
N LEU A 17 36.92 14.30 -32.82
CA LEU A 17 36.77 15.06 -31.58
C LEU A 17 35.61 16.08 -31.61
N PHE A 18 34.99 16.32 -32.78
CA PHE A 18 33.82 17.21 -32.91
C PHE A 18 32.47 16.49 -32.73
N GLY A 19 32.47 15.21 -32.35
CA GLY A 19 31.24 14.48 -32.01
C GLY A 19 30.74 14.81 -30.59
N CYS A 20 29.96 15.88 -30.42
CA CYS A 20 29.19 16.08 -29.19
C CYS A 20 28.05 15.05 -29.11
N ALA A 21 28.12 14.13 -28.14
CA ALA A 21 26.97 13.34 -27.73
C ALA A 21 25.98 14.25 -27.00
N ASN A 22 24.91 14.67 -27.66
CA ASN A 22 23.83 15.40 -27.00
C ASN A 22 23.13 14.46 -26.00
N ARG A 23 23.26 14.75 -24.70
CA ARG A 23 22.39 14.16 -23.67
C ARG A 23 20.99 14.74 -23.86
N GLY A 24 20.16 14.05 -24.64
CA GLY A 24 18.72 14.27 -24.62
C GLY A 24 18.14 13.78 -23.30
N ASN A 25 17.15 14.47 -22.77
CA ASN A 25 16.34 13.92 -21.68
C ASN A 25 15.49 12.79 -22.27
N VAL A 26 15.62 11.59 -21.73
CA VAL A 26 14.61 10.55 -21.94
C VAL A 26 13.34 11.00 -21.23
N SER A 27 12.24 11.15 -21.96
CA SER A 27 10.92 11.25 -21.32
C SER A 27 10.59 9.88 -20.72
N GLY A 28 9.96 9.88 -19.54
CA GLY A 28 9.41 8.65 -18.96
C GLY A 28 8.31 8.04 -19.86
N GLY A 29 7.86 6.84 -19.49
CA GLY A 29 6.66 6.24 -20.08
C GLY A 29 5.38 6.97 -19.68
N GLU A 30 4.24 6.42 -20.08
CA GLU A 30 2.96 6.89 -19.57
C GLU A 30 2.89 6.73 -18.04
N LYS A 31 2.19 7.64 -17.38
CA LYS A 31 2.01 7.61 -15.93
C LYS A 31 1.19 6.38 -15.54
N ASP A 32 1.65 5.65 -14.53
CA ASP A 32 0.87 4.56 -13.95
C ASP A 32 -0.36 5.09 -13.17
N VAL A 33 -1.48 4.42 -13.34
CA VAL A 33 -2.76 4.72 -12.68
C VAL A 33 -3.35 3.49 -11.99
N GLU A 34 -2.74 2.32 -12.17
CA GLU A 34 -3.23 1.08 -11.56
C GLU A 34 -2.81 1.00 -10.09
N PRO A 35 -3.69 0.56 -9.19
CA PRO A 35 -3.32 0.29 -7.81
C PRO A 35 -2.51 -1.02 -7.72
N PRO A 36 -1.73 -1.21 -6.63
CA PRO A 36 -0.98 -2.45 -6.44
C PRO A 36 -1.93 -3.64 -6.28
N ILE A 37 -1.44 -4.85 -6.50
CA ILE A 37 -2.22 -6.08 -6.44
C ILE A 37 -1.65 -7.00 -5.36
N ILE A 38 -2.52 -7.48 -4.47
CA ILE A 38 -2.15 -8.49 -3.48
C ILE A 38 -1.95 -9.83 -4.18
N THR A 39 -0.78 -10.42 -3.97
CA THR A 39 -0.37 -11.71 -4.57
C THR A 39 -0.46 -12.86 -3.58
N LYS A 40 -0.34 -12.58 -2.27
CA LYS A 40 -0.37 -13.59 -1.22
C LYS A 40 -0.76 -12.98 0.12
N ILE A 41 -1.48 -13.73 0.93
CA ILE A 41 -1.81 -13.36 2.30
C ILE A 41 -1.56 -14.57 3.20
N LEU A 42 -0.86 -14.39 4.31
CA LEU A 42 -0.59 -15.45 5.28
C LEU A 42 -0.70 -14.92 6.71
N PRO A 43 -1.63 -15.43 7.53
CA PRO A 43 -2.72 -16.35 7.19
C PRO A 43 -3.71 -15.79 6.16
N GLU A 44 -4.55 -16.65 5.57
CA GLU A 44 -5.55 -16.21 4.59
C GLU A 44 -6.59 -15.27 5.22
N ASN A 45 -7.07 -14.32 4.40
CA ASN A 45 -8.15 -13.41 4.81
C ASN A 45 -9.46 -14.20 5.01
N PHE A 46 -10.32 -13.72 5.90
CA PHE A 46 -11.55 -14.38 6.34
C PHE A 46 -11.33 -15.77 6.97
N SER A 47 -10.18 -15.96 7.62
CA SER A 47 -9.87 -17.20 8.34
C SER A 47 -10.62 -17.30 9.68
N VAL A 48 -11.05 -18.52 10.00
CA VAL A 48 -11.62 -18.90 11.31
C VAL A 48 -10.58 -19.63 12.15
N ASN A 49 -10.83 -19.78 13.45
CA ASN A 49 -9.92 -20.37 14.43
C ASN A 49 -8.52 -19.74 14.39
N PHE A 50 -8.48 -18.43 14.17
CA PHE A 50 -7.25 -17.68 13.99
C PHE A 50 -6.42 -17.67 15.28
N ASN A 51 -5.16 -18.08 15.18
CA ASN A 51 -4.23 -18.23 16.31
C ASN A 51 -2.83 -17.67 16.04
N SER A 52 -2.65 -16.94 14.94
CA SER A 52 -1.36 -16.38 14.55
C SER A 52 -1.13 -15.01 15.18
N LYS A 53 0.12 -14.64 15.42
CA LYS A 53 0.49 -13.29 15.91
C LYS A 53 0.92 -12.33 14.80
N GLU A 54 1.14 -12.87 13.61
CA GLU A 54 1.69 -12.13 12.49
C GLU A 54 0.86 -12.42 11.24
N ILE A 55 0.58 -11.37 10.48
CA ILE A 55 -0.10 -11.42 9.19
C ILE A 55 0.82 -10.77 8.15
N ASN A 56 1.10 -11.49 7.08
CA ASN A 56 1.93 -11.02 5.96
C ASN A 56 1.07 -10.87 4.71
N ILE A 57 1.09 -9.68 4.13
CA ILE A 57 0.38 -9.35 2.89
C ILE A 57 1.44 -8.98 1.85
N SER A 58 1.56 -9.79 0.81
CA SER A 58 2.52 -9.58 -0.28
C SER A 58 1.84 -9.01 -1.52
N PHE A 59 2.55 -8.14 -2.23
CA PHE A 59 2.09 -7.41 -3.40
C PHE A 59 2.96 -7.74 -4.64
N ASN A 60 2.40 -7.51 -5.83
CA ASN A 60 3.13 -7.63 -7.10
C ASN A 60 4.26 -6.60 -7.22
N GLU A 61 4.11 -5.44 -6.58
CA GLU A 61 5.02 -4.30 -6.62
C GLU A 61 5.38 -3.75 -5.24
N TYR A 62 6.23 -2.73 -5.20
CA TYR A 62 6.62 -2.07 -3.96
C TYR A 62 5.52 -1.14 -3.49
N VAL A 63 5.03 -1.35 -2.27
CA VAL A 63 4.03 -0.51 -1.61
C VAL A 63 4.65 0.22 -0.43
N LYS A 64 4.05 1.34 -0.05
CA LYS A 64 4.39 2.12 1.15
C LYS A 64 3.12 2.50 1.91
N LEU A 65 3.28 2.78 3.21
CA LEU A 65 2.18 3.17 4.08
C LEU A 65 2.12 4.70 4.22
N LYS A 66 1.00 5.29 3.81
CA LYS A 66 0.73 6.73 3.84
C LYS A 66 -0.38 7.07 4.82
N ASP A 67 -0.13 8.00 5.74
CA ASP A 67 -1.10 8.45 6.75
C ASP A 67 -1.77 7.31 7.55
N LEU A 68 -1.07 6.18 7.72
CA LEU A 68 -1.61 4.95 8.32
C LEU A 68 -2.32 5.21 9.66
N ARG A 69 -1.69 5.96 10.57
CA ARG A 69 -2.26 6.25 11.90
C ARG A 69 -3.60 6.99 11.85
N LYS A 70 -3.88 7.76 10.78
CA LYS A 70 -5.14 8.50 10.63
C LYS A 70 -6.25 7.65 10.02
N GLN A 71 -5.88 6.60 9.29
CA GLN A 71 -6.80 5.84 8.44
C GLN A 71 -7.01 4.40 8.91
N LEU A 72 -6.08 3.84 9.67
CA LEU A 72 -6.17 2.48 10.19
C LEU A 72 -7.25 2.41 11.25
N ILE A 73 -8.22 1.51 11.06
CA ILE A 73 -9.28 1.22 12.02
C ILE A 73 -9.26 -0.28 12.30
N VAL A 74 -9.27 -0.63 13.59
CA VAL A 74 -9.35 -2.01 14.06
C VAL A 74 -10.65 -2.18 14.85
N SER A 75 -11.42 -3.21 14.55
CA SER A 75 -12.68 -3.54 15.22
C SER A 75 -12.70 -5.03 15.60
N PRO A 76 -13.00 -5.41 16.85
CA PRO A 76 -13.16 -4.53 18.00
C PRO A 76 -11.86 -3.75 18.30
N PRO A 77 -11.96 -2.60 18.99
CA PRO A 77 -10.78 -1.86 19.43
C PRO A 77 -9.91 -2.73 20.32
N MET A 78 -8.59 -2.61 20.16
CA MET A 78 -7.58 -3.30 20.96
C MET A 78 -7.04 -2.36 22.04
N GLU A 79 -6.55 -2.92 23.15
CA GLU A 79 -5.83 -2.18 24.19
C GLU A 79 -4.46 -1.71 23.69
N TYR A 80 -3.77 -2.58 22.94
CA TYR A 80 -2.46 -2.30 22.35
C TYR A 80 -2.57 -2.17 20.83
N ASP A 81 -2.03 -1.07 20.29
CA ASP A 81 -1.96 -0.84 18.83
C ASP A 81 -1.20 -1.97 18.11
N LEU A 82 -1.55 -2.21 16.86
CA LEU A 82 -0.83 -3.12 15.97
C LEU A 82 0.55 -2.55 15.59
N THR A 83 1.57 -3.40 15.50
CA THR A 83 2.84 -3.02 14.87
C THR A 83 2.77 -3.36 13.39
N ILE A 84 2.77 -2.35 12.52
CA ILE A 84 2.71 -2.54 11.06
C ILE A 84 4.01 -2.09 10.43
N THR A 85 4.62 -2.94 9.61
CA THR A 85 5.88 -2.68 8.91
C THR A 85 5.77 -2.95 7.40
N PRO A 86 6.60 -2.29 6.57
CA PRO A 86 7.54 -1.23 6.94
C PRO A 86 6.88 0.13 7.20
N MET A 87 7.44 0.89 8.14
CA MET A 87 7.12 2.31 8.30
C MET A 87 8.15 3.17 7.58
N GLY A 88 7.74 3.90 6.55
CA GLY A 88 8.56 4.89 5.85
C GLY A 88 9.42 4.38 4.69
N SER A 89 9.73 3.08 4.62
CA SER A 89 10.32 2.46 3.43
C SER A 89 9.29 1.70 2.61
N ALA A 90 9.56 1.54 1.31
CA ALA A 90 8.73 0.71 0.45
C ALA A 90 9.14 -0.76 0.54
N SER A 91 8.16 -1.66 0.49
CA SER A 91 8.36 -3.11 0.51
C SER A 91 7.30 -3.80 -0.34
N LYS A 92 7.61 -4.99 -0.85
CA LYS A 92 6.60 -5.86 -1.48
C LYS A 92 5.73 -6.60 -0.46
N THR A 93 6.06 -6.51 0.83
CA THR A 93 5.31 -7.17 1.90
C THR A 93 5.02 -6.17 3.02
N ILE A 94 3.76 -6.10 3.43
CA ILE A 94 3.31 -5.47 4.67
C ILE A 94 3.17 -6.57 5.72
N THR A 95 3.79 -6.39 6.88
CA THR A 95 3.68 -7.28 8.02
C THR A 95 2.90 -6.58 9.12
N ILE A 96 1.89 -7.25 9.66
CA ILE A 96 1.08 -6.79 10.78
C ILE A 96 1.37 -7.73 11.95
N VAL A 97 1.85 -7.19 13.07
CA VAL A 97 2.05 -7.93 14.31
C VAL A 97 0.99 -7.51 15.32
N ILE A 98 0.27 -8.49 15.83
CA ILE A 98 -0.74 -8.34 16.87
C ILE A 98 -0.02 -8.34 18.21
N ASN A 99 -0.05 -7.20 18.89
CA ASN A 99 0.61 -7.02 20.20
C ASN A 99 -0.30 -7.35 21.39
N ASP A 100 -1.61 -7.47 21.14
CA ASP A 100 -2.63 -7.70 22.15
C ASP A 100 -3.04 -9.17 22.28
N THR A 101 -3.81 -9.50 23.32
CA THR A 101 -4.50 -10.79 23.46
C THR A 101 -5.86 -10.72 22.77
N LEU A 102 -6.07 -11.59 21.78
CA LEU A 102 -7.34 -11.65 21.07
C LEU A 102 -8.43 -12.26 21.97
N GLN A 103 -9.62 -11.67 21.94
CA GLN A 103 -10.80 -12.20 22.59
C GLN A 103 -11.23 -13.50 21.91
N GLU A 104 -11.70 -14.48 22.70
CA GLU A 104 -12.23 -15.74 22.16
C GLU A 104 -13.54 -15.50 21.38
N ASN A 105 -13.83 -16.34 20.39
CA ASN A 105 -15.07 -16.30 19.58
C ASN A 105 -15.41 -14.92 18.99
N THR A 106 -14.38 -14.17 18.60
CA THR A 106 -14.52 -12.76 18.20
C THR A 106 -14.00 -12.56 16.79
N THR A 107 -14.78 -11.84 15.97
CA THR A 107 -14.38 -11.43 14.63
C THR A 107 -13.67 -10.09 14.68
N TYR A 108 -12.44 -10.06 14.19
CA TYR A 108 -11.63 -8.87 14.05
C TYR A 108 -11.59 -8.41 12.60
N ALA A 109 -11.60 -7.10 12.40
CA ALA A 109 -11.44 -6.45 11.12
C ALA A 109 -10.40 -5.33 11.23
N ILE A 110 -9.38 -5.40 10.38
CA ILE A 110 -8.32 -4.39 10.23
C ILE A 110 -8.56 -3.68 8.90
N ASN A 111 -8.96 -2.42 8.93
CA ASN A 111 -9.25 -1.61 7.76
C ASN A 111 -8.15 -0.56 7.55
N PHE A 112 -7.54 -0.56 6.38
CA PHE A 112 -6.42 0.31 6.04
C PHE A 112 -6.85 1.66 5.44
N GLY A 113 -8.14 1.90 5.19
CA GLY A 113 -8.58 3.07 4.44
C GLY A 113 -7.84 3.16 3.10
N GLN A 114 -7.25 4.30 2.78
CA GLN A 114 -6.40 4.51 1.59
C GLN A 114 -4.90 4.57 1.94
N SER A 115 -4.50 3.94 3.05
CA SER A 115 -3.13 4.04 3.55
C SER A 115 -2.10 3.18 2.79
N ILE A 116 -2.53 2.17 2.05
CA ILE A 116 -1.66 1.34 1.23
C ILE A 116 -1.60 1.96 -0.16
N VAL A 117 -0.43 2.45 -0.56
CA VAL A 117 -0.21 3.06 -1.87
C VAL A 117 0.99 2.41 -2.56
N ASP A 118 1.02 2.40 -3.89
CA ASP A 118 2.25 2.05 -4.59
C ASP A 118 3.37 3.07 -4.30
N ASN A 119 4.61 2.67 -4.56
CA ASN A 119 5.76 3.48 -4.24
C ASN A 119 5.94 4.71 -5.16
N ASN A 120 5.55 4.60 -6.43
CA ASN A 120 5.94 5.48 -7.52
C ASN A 120 4.92 6.60 -7.78
N GLU A 121 3.66 6.26 -8.05
CA GLU A 121 2.56 7.19 -8.40
C GLU A 121 1.59 7.44 -7.24
N GLU A 122 1.71 6.70 -6.14
CA GLU A 122 0.87 6.77 -4.94
C GLU A 122 -0.61 6.43 -5.18
N ASN A 123 -0.90 5.60 -6.18
CA ASN A 123 -2.18 4.96 -6.44
C ASN A 123 -2.58 4.10 -5.22
N PRO A 124 -3.71 4.40 -4.56
CA PRO A 124 -4.11 3.72 -3.35
C PRO A 124 -4.81 2.38 -3.61
N TYR A 125 -4.40 1.34 -2.89
CA TYR A 125 -5.23 0.17 -2.65
C TYR A 125 -6.32 0.54 -1.64
N SER A 126 -7.44 1.03 -2.16
CA SER A 126 -8.49 1.64 -1.34
C SER A 126 -9.29 0.61 -0.54
N PHE A 127 -9.52 0.93 0.73
CA PHE A 127 -10.37 0.24 1.69
C PHE A 127 -10.06 -1.25 1.86
N TYR A 128 -8.78 -1.63 1.77
CA TYR A 128 -8.37 -3.00 2.07
C TYR A 128 -8.76 -3.36 3.51
N ARG A 129 -9.43 -4.50 3.65
CA ARG A 129 -9.89 -5.03 4.94
C ARG A 129 -9.41 -6.46 5.12
N TYR A 130 -8.63 -6.69 6.16
CA TYR A 130 -8.25 -8.01 6.63
C TYR A 130 -9.15 -8.42 7.80
N VAL A 131 -9.89 -9.51 7.65
CA VAL A 131 -10.88 -10.01 8.59
C VAL A 131 -10.51 -11.42 9.03
N PHE A 132 -10.65 -11.72 10.31
CA PHE A 132 -10.46 -13.07 10.84
C PHE A 132 -11.32 -13.28 12.07
N SER A 133 -11.57 -14.53 12.46
CA SER A 133 -12.25 -14.88 13.70
C SER A 133 -11.40 -15.82 14.53
N THR A 134 -11.34 -15.57 15.84
CA THR A 134 -10.76 -16.52 16.81
C THR A 134 -11.69 -17.71 17.08
N GLY A 135 -12.98 -17.60 16.73
CA GLY A 135 -13.95 -18.70 16.78
C GLY A 135 -14.09 -19.43 15.46
N ASP A 136 -15.11 -20.28 15.34
CA ASP A 136 -15.39 -21.12 14.18
C ASP A 136 -16.19 -20.43 13.07
N VAL A 137 -16.69 -19.21 13.32
CA VAL A 137 -17.52 -18.44 12.39
C VAL A 137 -17.02 -16.98 12.29
N ILE A 138 -17.12 -16.41 11.09
CA ILE A 138 -16.97 -14.97 10.86
C ILE A 138 -18.34 -14.31 11.05
N ASP A 139 -18.43 -13.35 11.96
CA ASP A 139 -19.64 -12.54 12.11
C ASP A 139 -19.85 -11.70 10.84
N SER A 140 -21.05 -11.84 10.27
CA SER A 140 -21.45 -11.23 9.00
C SER A 140 -22.57 -10.20 9.15
N LEU A 141 -22.97 -9.87 10.39
CA LEU A 141 -24.01 -8.88 10.64
C LEU A 141 -23.76 -7.61 9.83
N SER A 142 -24.83 -7.13 9.20
CA SER A 142 -24.77 -5.94 8.35
C SER A 142 -25.74 -4.88 8.86
N VAL A 143 -25.29 -3.64 8.81
CA VAL A 143 -26.07 -2.45 9.13
C VAL A 143 -25.97 -1.51 7.95
N SER A 144 -27.09 -0.93 7.54
CA SER A 144 -27.17 0.00 6.41
C SER A 144 -27.91 1.27 6.81
N GLY A 145 -27.56 2.38 6.16
CA GLY A 145 -28.12 3.69 6.44
C GLY A 145 -27.54 4.76 5.52
N ALA A 146 -28.02 5.99 5.66
CA ALA A 146 -27.50 7.16 4.95
C ALA A 146 -26.89 8.15 5.94
N ILE A 147 -25.80 8.80 5.52
CA ILE A 147 -25.12 9.85 6.27
C ILE A 147 -25.34 11.17 5.54
N ALA A 148 -25.66 12.22 6.26
CA ALA A 148 -25.73 13.57 5.71
C ALA A 148 -25.24 14.57 6.76
N ASP A 149 -24.47 15.57 6.32
CA ASP A 149 -24.17 16.72 7.17
C ASP A 149 -25.46 17.51 7.46
N ALA A 150 -25.64 17.92 8.72
CA ALA A 150 -26.87 18.59 9.16
C ALA A 150 -27.11 19.96 8.48
N LEU A 151 -26.04 20.64 8.03
CA LEU A 151 -26.10 21.96 7.41
C LEU A 151 -26.00 21.86 5.87
N ASN A 152 -24.96 21.18 5.38
CA ASN A 152 -24.61 21.08 3.96
C ASN A 152 -25.43 20.01 3.22
N ARG A 153 -26.10 19.09 3.95
CA ARG A 153 -26.87 17.94 3.41
C ARG A 153 -26.06 16.97 2.55
N THR A 154 -24.75 17.13 2.52
CA THR A 154 -23.79 16.26 1.82
C THR A 154 -22.80 15.74 2.84
N ALA A 155 -22.57 14.42 2.87
CA ALA A 155 -21.56 13.84 3.73
C ALA A 155 -20.14 14.13 3.21
N ASP A 156 -19.18 14.23 4.13
CA ASP A 156 -17.77 14.27 3.79
C ASP A 156 -17.30 12.95 3.18
N GLN A 157 -16.19 12.97 2.44
CA GLN A 157 -15.63 11.78 1.78
C GLN A 157 -15.09 10.73 2.76
N PHE A 158 -14.64 11.15 3.96
CA PHE A 158 -13.96 10.28 4.93
C PHE A 158 -14.71 10.29 6.28
N VAL A 159 -15.89 9.68 6.31
CA VAL A 159 -16.70 9.54 7.53
C VAL A 159 -16.58 8.12 8.08
N SER A 160 -16.31 8.00 9.38
CA SER A 160 -16.34 6.72 10.12
C SER A 160 -17.64 6.59 10.90
N VAL A 161 -18.31 5.44 10.76
CA VAL A 161 -19.49 5.08 11.56
C VAL A 161 -19.13 3.90 12.45
N MET A 162 -19.43 4.02 13.74
CA MET A 162 -19.08 3.02 14.76
C MET A 162 -20.33 2.67 15.57
N LEU A 163 -20.47 1.38 15.90
CA LEU A 163 -21.52 0.88 16.80
C LEU A 163 -20.86 0.50 18.12
N TYR A 164 -21.39 1.03 19.21
CA TYR A 164 -20.94 0.72 20.56
C TYR A 164 -22.05 0.01 21.33
N PRO A 165 -21.71 -0.93 22.23
CA PRO A 165 -22.68 -1.50 23.15
C PRO A 165 -23.29 -0.38 24.01
N ILE A 166 -24.58 -0.52 24.32
CA ILE A 166 -25.23 0.34 25.31
C ILE A 166 -25.01 -0.28 26.69
N ASP A 167 -24.44 0.50 27.61
CA ASP A 167 -24.22 0.09 29.00
C ASP A 167 -25.54 -0.07 29.79
#